data_AF-A0A841T1V3-F1
#
_entry.id   AF-A0A841T1V3-F1
#
_cell.length_a   1.000
_cell.length_b   1.000
_cell.length_c   1.000
_cell.angle_alpha   90.00
_cell.angle_beta   90.00
_cell.angle_gamma   90.00
#
_symmetry.space_group_name_H-M   'P 1'
#
loop_
_entity.id
_entity.type
_entity.pdbx_description
1 polymer ?
#
loop_
_entity_poly.entity_id
_entity_poly.type
_entity_poly.pdbx_seq_one_letter_code
_entity_poly.pdbx_strand_id
1 'polypeptide(L)' 'MPNTEVIYKVDELYSVEHDRGILWDDPDIAINWPIEHPTLSDKDGKHPCLQNAEINFFW' A
#
# COMPACT_ATOMS: atom_id res chain seq x y z
N MET A 1 5.77 11.29 -11.00
CA MET A 1 6.37 12.61 -10.74
C MET A 1 7.83 12.54 -11.16
N PRO A 2 8.26 13.32 -12.15
CA PRO A 2 9.68 13.34 -12.51
C PRO A 2 10.51 13.90 -11.33
N ASN A 3 11.75 13.41 -11.19
CA ASN A 3 12.75 13.94 -10.24
C ASN A 3 12.37 13.84 -8.76
N THR A 4 11.73 12.75 -8.35
CA THR A 4 11.43 12.46 -6.94
C THR A 4 12.12 11.15 -6.54
N GLU A 5 12.87 11.17 -5.44
CA GLU A 5 13.54 9.99 -4.87
C GLU A 5 13.09 9.79 -3.42
N VAL A 6 12.88 8.54 -3.03
CA VAL A 6 12.54 8.16 -1.65
C VAL A 6 13.58 7.16 -1.16
N ILE A 7 14.22 7.45 -0.03
CA ILE A 7 15.24 6.61 0.60
C ILE A 7 14.88 6.45 2.07
N TYR A 8 14.86 5.23 2.57
CA TYR A 8 14.54 4.92 3.96
C TYR A 8 15.43 3.79 4.49
N LYS A 9 15.60 3.75 5.82
CA LYS A 9 16.28 2.66 6.51
C LYS A 9 15.25 1.64 6.98
N VAL A 10 15.65 0.38 7.00
CA VAL A 10 14.85 -0.75 7.50
C VAL A 10 15.62 -1.45 8.61
N ASP A 11 14.89 -2.11 9.49
CA ASP A 11 15.41 -3.01 10.52
C ASP A 11 15.74 -4.38 9.94
N GLU A 12 14.92 -4.88 9.01
CA GLU A 12 15.04 -6.21 8.41
C GLU A 12 15.00 -6.21 6.87
N LEU A 13 15.41 -7.34 6.28
CA LEU A 13 15.35 -7.54 4.83
C LEU A 13 13.90 -7.73 4.34
N TYR A 14 13.64 -7.29 3.11
CA TYR A 14 12.34 -7.48 2.47
C TYR A 14 11.98 -8.96 2.30
N SER A 15 10.75 -9.33 2.66
CA SER A 15 10.15 -10.65 2.45
C SER A 15 8.75 -10.50 1.87
N VAL A 16 8.53 -11.07 0.68
CA VAL A 16 7.25 -11.01 -0.03
C VAL A 16 6.14 -11.70 0.78
N GLU A 17 6.49 -12.77 1.49
CA GLU A 17 5.57 -13.58 2.28
C GLU A 17 4.95 -12.80 3.45
N HIS A 18 5.67 -11.79 3.94
CA HIS A 18 5.24 -10.92 5.05
C HIS A 18 4.76 -9.54 4.57
N ASP A 19 4.84 -9.25 3.28
CA ASP A 19 4.32 -8.01 2.72
C ASP A 19 2.79 -8.05 2.65
N ARG A 20 2.14 -6.97 3.11
CA ARG A 20 0.68 -6.82 3.13
C ARG A 20 0.34 -5.37 2.80
N GLY A 21 -0.82 -5.18 2.19
CA GLY A 21 -1.29 -3.87 1.79
C GLY A 21 -2.81 -3.82 1.73
N ILE A 22 -3.31 -2.59 1.69
CA ILE A 22 -4.72 -2.26 1.50
C ILE A 22 -4.88 -1.61 0.13
N LEU A 23 -6.06 -1.78 -0.47
CA LEU A 23 -6.42 -1.11 -1.71
C LEU A 23 -6.13 0.39 -1.61
N TRP A 24 -5.42 0.92 -2.60
CA TRP A 24 -4.92 2.30 -2.61
C TRP A 24 -6.04 3.35 -2.40
N ASP A 25 -7.21 3.11 -2.98
CA ASP A 25 -8.41 3.95 -2.96
C ASP A 25 -9.56 3.29 -2.22
N ASP A 26 -9.24 2.53 -1.16
CA ASP A 26 -10.25 1.92 -0.30
C ASP A 26 -11.32 2.94 0.15
N PRO A 27 -12.61 2.67 -0.11
CA PRO A 27 -13.70 3.60 0.15
C PRO A 27 -14.03 3.76 1.64
N ASP A 28 -13.62 2.82 2.50
CA ASP A 28 -13.83 2.92 3.94
C ASP A 28 -12.73 3.76 4.60
N ILE A 29 -11.50 3.70 4.09
CA ILE A 29 -10.42 4.61 4.50
C ILE A 29 -10.65 6.02 3.93
N ALA A 30 -11.14 6.10 2.69
CA ALA A 30 -11.55 7.34 2.03
C ALA A 30 -10.49 8.47 2.08
N ILE A 31 -9.22 8.13 1.81
CA ILE A 31 -8.14 9.12 1.79
C ILE A 31 -8.39 10.11 0.64
N ASN A 32 -8.43 11.41 0.97
CA ASN A 32 -8.57 12.47 -0.03
C ASN A 32 -7.23 12.77 -0.72
N TRP A 33 -6.84 11.91 -1.66
CA TRP A 33 -5.63 12.07 -2.43
C TRP A 33 -5.76 13.24 -3.43
N PRO A 34 -4.81 14.21 -3.47
CA PRO A 34 -4.85 15.34 -4.40
C PRO A 34 -4.35 14.94 -5.80
N ILE A 35 -4.87 13.85 -6.36
CA ILE A 35 -4.48 13.31 -7.67
C ILE A 35 -5.63 12.50 -8.28
N GLU A 36 -5.97 12.77 -9.55
CA GLU A 36 -7.09 12.09 -10.24
C GLU A 36 -6.66 10.80 -10.97
N HIS A 37 -5.45 10.79 -11.55
CA HIS A 37 -4.93 9.67 -12.35
C HIS A 37 -3.56 9.22 -11.82
N PRO A 38 -3.53 8.48 -10.69
CA PRO A 38 -2.28 8.00 -10.12
C PRO A 38 -1.62 6.96 -11.03
N THR A 39 -0.29 6.96 -11.07
CA THR A 39 0.46 5.83 -11.64
C THR A 39 0.61 4.80 -10.52
N LEU A 40 -0.12 3.70 -10.62
CA LEU A 40 -0.14 2.64 -9.62
C LEU A 40 0.62 1.42 -10.13
N SER A 41 1.19 0.65 -9.20
CA SER A 41 1.61 -0.71 -9.51
C SER A 41 0.38 -1.61 -9.64
N ASP A 42 0.54 -2.74 -10.35
CA ASP A 42 -0.48 -3.79 -10.41
C ASP A 42 -0.88 -4.30 -9.01
N LYS A 43 0.05 -4.29 -8.06
CA LYS A 43 -0.15 -4.80 -6.70
C LYS A 43 -1.07 -3.88 -5.89
N ASP A 44 -0.80 -2.58 -5.93
CA ASP A 44 -1.52 -1.58 -5.13
C ASP A 44 -2.98 -1.42 -5.58
N GLY A 45 -3.25 -1.63 -6.88
CA GLY A 45 -4.61 -1.66 -7.42
C GLY A 45 -5.37 -2.98 -7.20
N LYS A 46 -4.71 -4.02 -6.65
CA LYS A 46 -5.30 -5.36 -6.43
C LYS A 46 -5.30 -5.79 -4.96
N HIS A 47 -4.75 -4.98 -4.06
CA HIS A 47 -4.84 -5.25 -2.62
C HIS A 47 -6.29 -5.29 -2.15
N PRO A 48 -6.60 -6.04 -1.08
CA PRO A 48 -7.95 -6.11 -0.54
C PRO A 48 -8.37 -4.76 0.06
N CYS A 49 -9.67 -4.51 0.08
CA CYS A 49 -10.23 -3.48 0.94
C CYS A 49 -9.94 -3.76 2.41
N LEU A 50 -9.92 -2.73 3.25
CA LEU A 50 -9.60 -2.82 4.68
C LEU A 50 -10.45 -3.88 5.38
N GLN A 51 -11.74 -3.95 5.07
CA GLN A 51 -12.67 -4.94 5.62
C GLN A 51 -12.30 -6.40 5.31
N ASN A 52 -11.60 -6.63 4.19
CA ASN A 52 -11.26 -7.95 3.69
C ASN A 52 -9.76 -8.29 3.85
N ALA A 53 -8.99 -7.40 4.46
CA ALA A 53 -7.57 -7.60 4.67
C ALA A 53 -7.32 -8.72 5.69
N GLU A 54 -6.20 -9.44 5.55
CA GLU A 54 -5.77 -10.40 6.55
C GLU A 54 -5.39 -9.66 7.85
N ILE A 55 -6.18 -9.85 8.91
CA ILE A 55 -5.91 -9.29 10.25
C ILE A 55 -5.29 -10.38 11.12
N ASN A 56 -4.16 -10.93 10.67
CA ASN A 56 -3.48 -12.07 11.28
C ASN A 56 -2.11 -11.68 11.89
N PHE A 57 -1.95 -10.43 12.30
CA PHE A 57 -0.75 -9.94 12.97
C PHE A 57 -0.79 -10.31 14.46
N PHE A 58 0.22 -11.06 14.90
CA PHE A 58 0.42 -11.42 16.30
C PHE A 58 1.64 -10.66 16.82
N TRP A 59 1.54 -10.15 18.05
CA TRP A 59 2.63 -9.48 18.75
C TRP A 59 3.51 -10.48 19.51
#